data_AF-C4XEN1-F1
#
_entry.id   AF-C4XEN1-F1
#
_cell.length_a   1.000
_cell.length_b   1.000
_cell.length_c   1.000
_cell.angle_alpha   90.00
_cell.angle_beta   90.00
_cell.angle_gamma   90.00
#
_symmetry.space_group_name_H-M   'P 1'
#
loop_
_entity.id
_entity.type
_entity.pdbx_description
1 polymer ?
#
loop_
_entity_poly.entity_id
_entity_poly.type
_entity_poly.pdbx_seq_one_letter_code
_entity_poly.pdbx_strand_id
1 'polypeptide(L)'
;MLMKEKYMKKKIKLSLIFSSVTAGVLPLISSQCQNTTKEEIKADEDFKLLSIADIKNADYDSTNKVYKISTTTKEADQIKKEDIKFESTTKKYTYIIDNLKADKAKGELEIFLTQKEGNKEIKKFTIKVVGFYVDTDKFDENIKFITGLDLAEKDKYTVKEYKNQFNDLAKLQAKLSIATSNSKDLATFLKEYEISIKSIEIEEVSASKGEANIKATFENKAKTKSKEITIKLTGFKKETESLQATLEGIFDTIDVLENKKDFNVFNYTITDLRYFKNKTQVDVTKVFNEKGIEIKNKEADTSSGETEPYSGWLSINITFGWKDATKTETYVWSQVVAGFKEIKVNSELEAAFNVDLKDKSTKTAQEYVEEFNALTDQEKEEKITFTNADYQNDLSVFKNMEGLNYIKYQLEVVDNFEGKVKLVAKWQQWNQPEYAYNKEITGFVTKETIQQKMAKLTNVDLNEKASKTIEEYIAAHTSDLLAQVTATTPSGKTLSEYLSEEKITINKTELIVANNNLGQAKLKLTLSFEDKSQENVEVEYEINDFKKPAPYSEDKFENLIGTLKTKIS
;
A
#
# COMPACT_ATOMS: atom_id res chain seq x y z
N MET A 1 20.26 -36.13 26.09
CA MET A 1 20.24 -37.35 25.27
C MET A 1 21.61 -37.52 24.65
N LEU A 2 22.37 -38.51 25.15
CA LEU A 2 23.64 -38.97 24.61
C LEU A 2 23.38 -39.69 23.28
N MET A 3 24.23 -39.46 22.26
CA MET A 3 25.16 -40.51 21.80
C MET A 3 26.16 -39.97 20.77
N LYS A 4 27.40 -40.44 20.96
CA LYS A 4 28.61 -40.25 20.15
C LYS A 4 28.78 -41.48 19.25
N GLU A 5 29.37 -41.28 18.07
CA GLU A 5 30.23 -42.22 17.32
C GLU A 5 30.90 -41.38 16.20
N LYS A 6 32.21 -41.13 16.05
CA LYS A 6 33.52 -41.76 16.32
C LYS A 6 33.98 -42.79 15.27
N TYR A 7 34.71 -42.34 14.24
CA TYR A 7 35.80 -43.09 13.55
C TYR A 7 36.81 -42.06 12.96
N MET A 8 37.95 -41.81 13.62
CA MET A 8 39.30 -42.41 13.43
C MET A 8 40.01 -42.03 12.11
N LYS A 9 40.85 -40.98 12.19
CA LYS A 9 41.94 -40.67 11.25
C LYS A 9 43.25 -41.30 11.76
N LYS A 10 43.87 -42.19 10.99
CA LYS A 10 45.25 -42.65 11.23
C LYS A 10 46.22 -41.80 10.40
N LYS A 11 47.07 -41.02 11.09
CA LYS A 11 48.31 -40.43 10.56
C LYS A 11 49.45 -41.38 10.90
N ILE A 12 50.23 -41.82 9.92
CA ILE A 12 51.49 -42.54 10.14
C ILE A 12 52.64 -41.58 9.85
N LYS A 13 53.42 -41.26 10.89
CA LYS A 13 54.75 -40.64 10.80
C LYS A 13 55.76 -41.77 10.57
N LEU A 14 56.60 -41.65 9.55
CA LEU A 14 57.76 -42.51 9.36
C LEU A 14 59.02 -41.73 9.75
N SER A 15 59.67 -42.16 10.84
CA SER A 15 60.95 -41.64 11.32
C SER A 15 62.10 -42.43 10.70
N LEU A 16 63.02 -41.72 10.05
CA LEU A 16 64.33 -42.22 9.62
C LEU A 16 65.22 -42.44 10.85
N ILE A 17 65.78 -43.65 10.99
CA ILE A 17 66.91 -43.95 11.88
C ILE A 17 68.07 -44.39 10.99
N PHE A 18 69.15 -43.60 10.99
CA PHE A 18 70.46 -43.98 10.51
C PHE A 18 71.18 -44.76 11.61
N SER A 19 71.78 -45.90 11.28
CA SER A 19 72.83 -46.52 12.09
C SER A 19 73.99 -46.94 11.19
N SER A 20 75.11 -46.24 11.35
CA SER A 20 76.42 -46.58 10.82
C SER A 20 77.02 -47.74 11.60
N VAL A 21 77.65 -48.70 10.91
CA VAL A 21 78.62 -49.62 11.52
C VAL A 21 79.85 -49.68 10.63
N THR A 22 80.98 -49.34 11.24
CA THR A 22 82.33 -49.35 10.70
C THR A 22 83.03 -50.70 10.93
N ALA A 23 83.78 -51.10 9.90
CA ALA A 23 85.05 -51.83 9.87
C ALA A 23 85.32 -53.02 10.82
N GLY A 24 85.60 -54.18 10.22
CA GLY A 24 86.44 -55.23 10.78
C GLY A 24 87.26 -55.89 9.65
N VAL A 25 88.58 -55.96 9.82
CA VAL A 25 89.55 -56.49 8.86
C VAL A 25 90.13 -57.82 9.38
N LEU A 26 90.49 -58.71 8.43
CA LEU A 26 91.53 -59.79 8.43
C LEU A 26 90.98 -61.22 8.22
N PRO A 27 91.74 -62.16 7.61
CA PRO A 27 92.49 -62.10 6.35
C PRO A 27 92.26 -63.33 5.42
N LEU A 28 92.87 -63.25 4.23
CA LEU A 28 93.02 -64.21 3.12
C LEU A 28 92.73 -65.71 3.36
N ILE A 29 91.94 -66.30 2.45
CA ILE A 29 92.32 -67.53 1.71
C ILE A 29 91.87 -67.40 0.24
N SER A 30 92.80 -67.69 -0.66
CA SER A 30 92.66 -67.76 -2.10
C SER A 30 91.79 -68.94 -2.57
N SER A 31 90.84 -68.68 -3.46
CA SER A 31 90.51 -69.61 -4.54
C SER A 31 89.89 -68.83 -5.70
N GLN A 32 90.61 -68.81 -6.82
CA GLN A 32 90.08 -68.39 -8.11
C GLN A 32 88.87 -69.26 -8.45
N CYS A 33 87.72 -68.63 -8.76
CA CYS A 33 86.79 -69.18 -9.73
C CYS A 33 85.88 -68.08 -10.29
N GLN A 34 86.26 -67.66 -11.50
CA GLN A 34 85.44 -67.13 -12.60
C GLN A 34 84.52 -65.92 -12.36
N ASN A 35 85.00 -64.80 -12.90
CA ASN A 35 84.23 -63.67 -13.45
C ASN A 35 82.95 -64.15 -14.17
N THR A 36 81.78 -63.77 -13.67
CA THR A 36 80.63 -63.49 -14.54
C THR A 36 80.68 -62.01 -14.91
N THR A 37 81.50 -61.69 -15.89
CA THR A 37 81.45 -60.45 -16.64
C THR A 37 80.03 -60.26 -17.17
N LYS A 38 79.36 -59.17 -16.80
CA LYS A 38 78.21 -58.64 -17.55
C LYS A 38 78.74 -58.29 -18.94
N GLU A 39 78.65 -59.22 -19.88
CA GLU A 39 78.84 -58.88 -21.29
C GLU A 39 77.77 -57.84 -21.68
N GLU A 40 78.19 -56.70 -22.19
CA GLU A 40 77.29 -55.70 -22.76
C GLU A 40 76.72 -56.23 -24.08
N ILE A 41 75.41 -56.04 -24.29
CA ILE A 41 74.77 -56.38 -25.56
C ILE A 41 75.14 -55.32 -26.60
N LYS A 42 75.47 -55.77 -27.80
CA LYS A 42 75.41 -54.97 -29.02
C LYS A 42 74.08 -55.27 -29.69
N ALA A 43 73.16 -54.31 -29.70
CA ALA A 43 71.78 -54.54 -30.13
C ALA A 43 71.70 -55.16 -31.54
N ASP A 44 72.58 -54.79 -32.48
CA ASP A 44 72.57 -55.36 -33.83
C ASP A 44 73.11 -56.80 -33.95
N GLU A 45 73.69 -57.37 -32.88
CA GLU A 45 74.23 -58.73 -32.89
C GLU A 45 73.26 -59.77 -32.25
N ASP A 46 72.42 -59.38 -31.28
CA ASP A 46 71.61 -60.33 -30.46
C ASP A 46 70.09 -60.33 -30.73
N PHE A 47 69.50 -59.18 -31.08
CA PHE A 47 68.07 -59.04 -31.40
C PHE A 47 67.76 -57.73 -32.12
N LYS A 48 66.72 -57.71 -32.96
CA LYS A 48 66.26 -56.52 -33.66
C LYS A 48 64.95 -56.01 -33.07
N LEU A 49 64.88 -54.72 -32.71
CA LEU A 49 63.61 -54.03 -32.49
C LEU A 49 62.93 -53.83 -33.85
N LEU A 50 61.80 -54.51 -34.07
CA LEU A 50 61.07 -54.45 -35.35
C LEU A 50 60.12 -53.25 -35.42
N SER A 51 59.42 -52.98 -34.32
CA SER A 51 58.52 -51.84 -34.22
C SER A 51 58.19 -51.51 -32.78
N ILE A 52 57.82 -50.24 -32.56
CA ILE A 52 57.25 -49.75 -31.31
C ILE A 52 56.04 -48.87 -31.62
N ALA A 53 54.83 -49.28 -31.22
CA ALA A 53 53.55 -48.63 -31.56
C ALA A 53 53.42 -48.32 -33.07
N ASP A 54 53.69 -49.33 -33.91
CA ASP A 54 53.73 -49.27 -35.38
C ASP A 54 54.80 -48.36 -36.00
N ILE A 55 55.68 -47.77 -35.18
CA ILE A 55 56.86 -47.03 -35.64
C ILE A 55 57.93 -48.03 -36.07
N LYS A 56 58.23 -48.07 -37.38
CA LYS A 56 59.22 -48.97 -37.98
C LYS A 56 60.61 -48.35 -38.18
N ASN A 57 60.75 -47.04 -37.93
CA ASN A 57 61.95 -46.25 -38.18
C ASN A 57 62.72 -45.96 -36.87
N ALA A 58 62.86 -46.97 -36.00
CA ALA A 58 63.65 -46.84 -34.79
C ALA A 58 65.12 -47.18 -35.10
N ASP A 59 65.97 -46.15 -35.18
CA ASP A 59 67.39 -46.32 -35.49
C ASP A 59 68.19 -46.53 -34.21
N TYR A 60 69.03 -47.57 -34.17
CA TYR A 60 69.89 -47.79 -33.01
C TYR A 60 71.12 -46.87 -33.07
N ASP A 61 71.22 -45.95 -32.13
CA ASP A 61 72.41 -45.14 -31.90
C ASP A 61 73.40 -45.94 -31.06
N SER A 62 74.37 -46.57 -31.72
CA SER A 62 75.41 -47.38 -31.10
C SER A 62 76.34 -46.60 -30.17
N THR A 63 76.47 -45.29 -30.36
CA THR A 63 77.33 -44.43 -29.52
C THR A 63 76.66 -44.17 -28.17
N ASN A 64 75.37 -43.84 -28.18
CA ASN A 64 74.61 -43.53 -26.96
C ASN A 64 73.89 -44.74 -26.38
N LYS A 65 73.94 -45.90 -27.06
CA LYS A 65 73.27 -47.16 -26.69
C LYS A 65 71.76 -46.99 -26.51
N VAL A 66 71.11 -46.25 -27.42
CA VAL A 66 69.66 -45.98 -27.40
C VAL A 66 69.03 -46.18 -28.78
N TYR A 67 67.76 -46.57 -28.84
CA TYR A 67 66.98 -46.44 -30.08
C TYR A 67 66.42 -45.03 -30.18
N LYS A 68 66.53 -44.42 -31.36
CA LYS A 68 65.92 -43.13 -31.68
C LYS A 68 64.75 -43.36 -32.61
N ILE A 69 63.58 -42.90 -32.18
CA ILE A 69 62.43 -42.81 -33.08
C ILE A 69 62.36 -41.40 -33.65
N SER A 70 62.12 -41.32 -34.96
CA SER A 70 61.89 -40.06 -35.65
C SER A 70 60.39 -39.89 -35.88
N THR A 71 59.86 -38.71 -35.54
CA THR A 71 58.46 -38.28 -35.79
C THR A 71 57.37 -39.22 -35.23
N THR A 72 56.84 -38.87 -34.07
CA THR A 72 55.65 -39.51 -33.46
C THR A 72 54.79 -38.47 -32.75
N THR A 73 53.48 -38.73 -32.65
CA THR A 73 52.54 -37.99 -31.78
C THR A 73 52.26 -38.73 -30.48
N LYS A 74 52.84 -39.92 -30.30
CA LYS A 74 52.70 -40.72 -29.08
C LYS A 74 53.66 -40.22 -28.00
N GLU A 75 53.12 -40.03 -26.80
CA GLU A 75 53.92 -39.81 -25.59
C GLU A 75 54.46 -41.14 -25.08
N ALA A 76 55.60 -41.12 -24.38
CA ALA A 76 56.28 -42.35 -23.95
C ALA A 76 55.44 -43.22 -22.99
N ASP A 77 54.57 -42.62 -22.18
CA ASP A 77 53.69 -43.30 -21.21
C ASP A 77 52.45 -43.95 -21.86
N GLN A 78 52.22 -43.68 -23.15
CA GLN A 78 51.15 -44.30 -23.92
C GLN A 78 51.54 -45.67 -24.51
N ILE A 79 52.81 -46.06 -24.43
CA ILE A 79 53.34 -47.30 -25.01
C ILE A 79 53.14 -48.48 -24.07
N LYS A 80 52.53 -49.55 -24.57
CA LYS A 80 52.32 -50.81 -23.86
C LYS A 80 53.27 -51.89 -24.36
N LYS A 81 53.42 -52.97 -23.58
CA LYS A 81 54.30 -54.10 -23.92
C LYS A 81 53.96 -54.73 -25.28
N GLU A 82 52.67 -54.82 -25.56
CA GLU A 82 52.09 -55.37 -26.78
C GLU A 82 52.32 -54.50 -28.03
N ASP A 83 52.69 -53.23 -27.84
CA ASP A 83 53.06 -52.32 -28.93
C ASP A 83 54.50 -52.55 -29.41
N ILE A 84 55.29 -53.36 -28.72
CA ILE A 84 56.73 -53.54 -28.97
C ILE A 84 56.98 -54.93 -29.54
N LYS A 85 57.63 -54.99 -30.71
CA LYS A 85 57.97 -56.24 -31.40
C LYS A 85 59.48 -56.38 -31.51
N PHE A 86 60.01 -57.50 -31.00
CA PHE A 86 61.42 -57.88 -31.14
C PHE A 86 61.54 -59.17 -31.95
N GLU A 87 62.63 -59.30 -32.68
CA GLU A 87 63.04 -60.54 -33.36
C GLU A 87 64.44 -60.92 -32.92
N SER A 88 64.67 -62.18 -32.54
CA SER A 88 66.05 -62.62 -32.28
C SER A 88 66.81 -62.77 -33.59
N THR A 89 68.08 -62.34 -33.60
CA THR A 89 68.99 -62.59 -34.73
C THR A 89 69.32 -64.07 -34.89
N THR A 90 69.00 -64.92 -33.91
CA THR A 90 69.19 -66.38 -33.95
C THR A 90 67.89 -67.11 -33.59
N LYS A 91 67.68 -68.33 -34.11
CA LYS A 91 66.51 -69.15 -33.70
C LYS A 91 66.65 -69.75 -32.28
N LYS A 92 67.77 -69.47 -31.60
CA LYS A 92 68.14 -70.08 -30.31
C LYS A 92 67.48 -69.38 -29.12
N TYR A 93 67.25 -68.07 -29.22
CA TYR A 93 66.79 -67.26 -28.09
C TYR A 93 65.43 -66.62 -28.33
N THR A 94 64.68 -66.44 -27.25
CA THR A 94 63.45 -65.64 -27.22
C THR A 94 63.59 -64.52 -26.19
N TYR A 95 62.85 -63.43 -26.38
CA TYR A 95 62.91 -62.23 -25.54
C TYR A 95 61.53 -61.86 -25.01
N ILE A 96 61.44 -61.66 -23.69
CA ILE A 96 60.18 -61.33 -23.00
C ILE A 96 60.33 -59.95 -22.35
N ILE A 97 59.33 -59.09 -22.56
CA ILE A 97 59.29 -57.76 -21.92
C ILE A 97 58.76 -57.87 -20.49
N ASP A 98 59.63 -57.64 -19.52
CA ASP A 98 59.32 -57.71 -18.10
C ASP A 98 58.60 -56.46 -17.61
N ASN A 99 59.06 -55.28 -18.03
CA ASN A 99 58.50 -54.00 -17.59
C ASN A 99 58.81 -52.87 -18.58
N LEU A 100 58.06 -51.77 -18.46
CA LEU A 100 58.29 -50.51 -19.15
C LEU A 100 58.37 -49.38 -18.13
N LYS A 101 59.23 -48.39 -18.37
CA LYS A 101 59.29 -47.17 -17.56
C LYS A 101 59.41 -45.96 -18.49
N ALA A 102 58.38 -45.11 -18.49
CA ALA A 102 58.33 -43.92 -19.32
C ALA A 102 58.74 -42.65 -18.54
N ASP A 103 59.48 -41.77 -19.20
CA ASP A 103 59.73 -40.38 -18.78
C ASP A 103 59.08 -39.45 -19.82
N LYS A 104 57.81 -39.10 -19.57
CA LYS A 104 57.00 -38.23 -20.44
C LYS A 104 57.62 -36.84 -20.64
N ALA A 105 58.28 -36.29 -19.63
CA ALA A 105 58.87 -34.95 -19.70
C ALA A 105 60.09 -34.89 -20.62
N LYS A 106 60.79 -36.01 -20.80
CA LYS A 106 61.96 -36.12 -21.69
C LYS A 106 61.67 -36.84 -23.01
N GLY A 107 60.49 -37.43 -23.16
CA GLY A 107 60.15 -38.23 -24.34
C GLY A 107 60.96 -39.53 -24.44
N GLU A 108 61.19 -40.19 -23.30
CA GLU A 108 62.03 -41.39 -23.19
C GLU A 108 61.27 -42.60 -22.63
N LEU A 109 61.61 -43.81 -23.09
CA LEU A 109 61.07 -45.08 -22.60
C LEU A 109 62.19 -46.09 -22.34
N GLU A 110 62.21 -46.67 -21.14
CA GLU A 110 63.07 -47.81 -20.80
C GLU A 110 62.27 -49.11 -20.89
N ILE A 111 62.79 -50.10 -21.61
CA ILE A 111 62.22 -51.44 -21.83
C ILE A 111 63.09 -52.46 -21.14
N PHE A 112 62.54 -53.18 -20.17
CA PHE A 112 63.23 -54.24 -19.42
C PHE A 112 62.90 -55.59 -20.04
N LEU A 113 63.92 -56.36 -20.41
CA LEU A 113 63.81 -57.59 -21.18
C LEU A 113 64.54 -58.75 -20.53
N THR A 114 63.95 -59.95 -20.63
CA THR A 114 64.56 -61.23 -20.28
C THR A 114 64.82 -62.06 -21.54
N GLN A 115 66.07 -62.50 -21.74
CA GLN A 115 66.46 -63.50 -22.74
C GLN A 115 66.24 -64.91 -22.19
N LYS A 116 65.65 -65.78 -23.01
CA LYS A 116 65.46 -67.20 -22.71
C LYS A 116 65.95 -68.11 -23.81
N GLU A 117 66.52 -69.25 -23.43
CA GLU A 117 66.79 -70.39 -24.30
C GLU A 117 65.85 -71.52 -23.88
N GLY A 118 64.81 -71.79 -24.67
CA GLY A 118 63.67 -72.59 -24.22
C GLY A 118 63.03 -72.02 -22.96
N ASN A 119 62.97 -72.80 -21.88
CA ASN A 119 62.40 -72.37 -20.59
C ASN A 119 63.42 -71.76 -19.63
N LYS A 120 64.72 -71.74 -19.97
CA LYS A 120 65.78 -71.25 -19.07
C LYS A 120 65.99 -69.75 -19.28
N GLU A 121 65.89 -68.97 -18.20
CA GLU A 121 66.33 -67.58 -18.18
C GLU A 121 67.86 -67.52 -18.28
N ILE A 122 68.35 -66.78 -19.27
CA ILE A 122 69.78 -66.63 -19.55
C ILE A 122 70.28 -65.30 -19.02
N LYS A 123 69.56 -64.21 -19.29
CA LYS A 123 70.03 -62.85 -19.01
C LYS A 123 68.88 -61.84 -18.98
N LYS A 124 69.05 -60.76 -18.22
CA LYS A 124 68.18 -59.58 -18.21
C LYS A 124 68.92 -58.35 -18.68
N PHE A 125 68.23 -57.47 -19.41
CA PHE A 125 68.80 -56.24 -19.96
C PHE A 125 67.74 -55.13 -20.07
N THR A 126 68.21 -53.90 -20.24
CA THR A 126 67.38 -52.71 -20.40
C THR A 126 67.73 -52.02 -21.71
N ILE A 127 66.72 -51.68 -22.49
CA ILE A 127 66.84 -50.87 -23.71
C ILE A 127 66.24 -49.50 -23.44
N LYS A 128 66.88 -48.44 -23.93
CA LYS A 128 66.31 -47.09 -23.89
C LYS A 128 65.90 -46.65 -25.29
N VAL A 129 64.69 -46.13 -25.41
CA VAL A 129 64.13 -45.54 -26.63
C VAL A 129 63.88 -44.05 -26.36
N VAL A 130 64.34 -43.17 -27.24
CA VAL A 130 64.19 -41.71 -27.11
C VAL A 130 63.56 -41.11 -28.36
N GLY A 131 62.90 -39.96 -28.22
CA GLY A 131 62.27 -39.25 -29.34
C GLY A 131 60.73 -39.31 -29.34
N PHE A 132 60.10 -39.71 -28.24
CA PHE A 132 58.65 -39.61 -28.07
C PHE A 132 58.19 -38.15 -28.00
N TYR A 133 56.91 -37.89 -28.32
CA TYR A 133 56.34 -36.55 -28.29
C TYR A 133 56.40 -35.95 -26.88
N VAL A 134 56.80 -34.67 -26.78
CA VAL A 134 56.81 -33.88 -25.54
C VAL A 134 55.89 -32.67 -25.75
N ASP A 135 54.84 -32.55 -24.94
CA ASP A 135 53.98 -31.35 -24.95
C ASP A 135 54.72 -30.17 -24.31
N THR A 136 54.98 -29.13 -25.11
CA THR A 136 55.67 -27.91 -24.69
C THR A 136 54.72 -26.78 -24.28
N ASP A 137 53.40 -27.02 -24.23
CA ASP A 137 52.40 -26.01 -23.87
C ASP A 137 52.43 -25.62 -22.38
N LYS A 138 53.08 -24.49 -22.08
CA LYS A 138 53.13 -23.94 -20.71
C LYS A 138 52.05 -22.88 -20.43
N PHE A 139 51.03 -22.73 -21.27
CA PHE A 139 50.02 -21.67 -21.10
C PHE A 139 49.37 -21.66 -19.71
N ASP A 140 48.92 -22.82 -19.22
CA ASP A 140 48.28 -22.90 -17.89
C ASP A 140 49.24 -22.61 -16.74
N GLU A 141 50.53 -22.90 -16.91
CA GLU A 141 51.59 -22.57 -15.94
C GLU A 141 51.85 -21.07 -15.94
N ASN A 142 51.94 -20.46 -17.12
CA ASN A 142 52.20 -19.03 -17.27
C ASN A 142 51.05 -18.20 -16.69
N ILE A 143 49.79 -18.59 -16.93
CA ILE A 143 48.62 -17.88 -16.36
C ILE A 143 48.63 -17.90 -14.83
N LYS A 144 49.16 -18.96 -14.18
CA LYS A 144 49.26 -19.02 -12.71
C LYS A 144 50.18 -17.96 -12.11
N PHE A 145 51.04 -17.32 -12.92
CA PHE A 145 51.84 -16.20 -12.42
C PHE A 145 50.99 -14.97 -12.09
N ILE A 146 49.80 -14.80 -12.69
CA ILE A 146 48.90 -13.69 -12.37
C ILE A 146 48.26 -13.94 -11.01
N THR A 147 48.53 -13.05 -10.07
CA THR A 147 48.06 -13.09 -8.67
C THR A 147 47.07 -11.98 -8.34
N GLY A 148 47.02 -10.92 -9.16
CA GLY A 148 46.17 -9.76 -8.98
C GLY A 148 45.86 -9.06 -10.30
N LEU A 149 44.72 -8.38 -10.34
CA LEU A 149 44.24 -7.52 -11.42
C LEU A 149 43.86 -6.20 -10.75
N ASP A 150 44.12 -5.08 -11.42
CA ASP A 150 43.64 -3.78 -10.96
C ASP A 150 43.41 -2.81 -12.13
N LEU A 151 42.61 -1.76 -11.89
CA LEU A 151 42.23 -0.75 -12.86
C LEU A 151 42.71 0.64 -12.43
N ALA A 152 43.40 1.34 -13.34
CA ALA A 152 43.79 2.73 -13.15
C ALA A 152 42.57 3.67 -13.14
N GLU A 153 42.65 4.76 -12.38
CA GLU A 153 41.63 5.82 -12.28
C GLU A 153 40.26 5.37 -11.73
N LYS A 154 40.14 4.14 -11.21
CA LYS A 154 38.87 3.63 -10.65
C LYS A 154 38.30 4.54 -9.57
N ASP A 155 39.14 5.20 -8.79
CA ASP A 155 38.79 6.13 -7.72
C ASP A 155 38.08 7.41 -8.19
N LYS A 156 38.15 7.72 -9.48
CA LYS A 156 37.54 8.93 -10.07
C LYS A 156 36.10 8.71 -10.57
N TYR A 157 35.69 7.46 -10.74
CA TYR A 157 34.44 7.09 -11.40
C TYR A 157 33.65 6.07 -10.60
N THR A 158 32.32 6.15 -10.62
CA THR A 158 31.49 5.01 -10.18
C THR A 158 31.68 3.84 -11.15
N VAL A 159 31.30 2.62 -10.76
CA VAL A 159 31.46 1.44 -11.65
C VAL A 159 30.72 1.66 -12.97
N LYS A 160 29.53 2.25 -12.92
CA LYS A 160 28.73 2.61 -14.10
C LYS A 160 29.42 3.67 -14.97
N GLU A 161 29.92 4.75 -14.36
CA GLU A 161 30.68 5.80 -15.07
C GLU A 161 31.92 5.21 -15.75
N TYR A 162 32.65 4.33 -15.05
CA TYR A 162 33.87 3.70 -15.54
C TYR A 162 33.60 2.84 -16.78
N LYS A 163 32.56 1.99 -16.75
CA LYS A 163 32.16 1.15 -17.89
C LYS A 163 31.73 1.97 -19.10
N ASN A 164 31.06 3.10 -18.87
CA ASN A 164 30.63 3.99 -19.95
C ASN A 164 31.81 4.74 -20.58
N GLN A 165 32.76 5.18 -19.75
CA GLN A 165 33.95 5.91 -20.22
C GLN A 165 34.93 4.98 -20.96
N PHE A 166 35.16 3.78 -20.42
CA PHE A 166 36.06 2.76 -20.96
C PHE A 166 35.22 1.60 -21.53
N ASN A 167 34.47 1.89 -22.57
CA ASN A 167 33.42 1.03 -23.13
C ASN A 167 33.89 0.00 -24.18
N ASP A 168 35.18 -0.10 -24.43
CA ASP A 168 35.76 -1.05 -25.38
C ASP A 168 37.03 -1.71 -24.80
N LEU A 169 37.41 -2.84 -25.41
CA LEU A 169 38.53 -3.66 -24.93
C LEU A 169 39.86 -2.90 -24.93
N ALA A 170 40.14 -2.09 -25.95
CA ALA A 170 41.41 -1.38 -26.05
C ALA A 170 41.55 -0.33 -24.93
N LYS A 171 40.46 0.41 -24.64
CA LYS A 171 40.41 1.37 -23.53
C LYS A 171 40.54 0.70 -22.17
N LEU A 172 39.83 -0.41 -21.94
CA LEU A 172 39.93 -1.17 -20.68
C LEU A 172 41.32 -1.77 -20.48
N GLN A 173 41.90 -2.34 -21.54
CA GLN A 173 43.25 -2.91 -21.49
C GLN A 173 44.31 -1.85 -21.19
N ALA A 174 44.15 -0.62 -21.69
CA ALA A 174 45.03 0.49 -21.36
C ALA A 174 44.95 0.93 -19.89
N LYS A 175 43.88 0.57 -19.18
CA LYS A 175 43.72 0.83 -17.73
C LYS A 175 44.01 -0.39 -16.85
N LEU A 176 44.12 -1.58 -17.44
CA LEU A 176 44.40 -2.81 -16.72
C LEU A 176 45.87 -2.87 -16.29
N SER A 177 46.07 -3.25 -15.05
CA SER A 177 47.36 -3.65 -14.49
C SER A 177 47.25 -5.03 -13.86
N ILE A 178 48.37 -5.76 -13.80
CA ILE A 178 48.43 -7.09 -13.21
C ILE A 178 49.50 -7.12 -12.14
N ALA A 179 49.26 -7.89 -11.08
CA ALA A 179 50.28 -8.29 -10.13
C ALA A 179 50.71 -9.72 -10.45
N THR A 180 51.99 -9.94 -10.70
CA THR A 180 52.53 -11.25 -11.04
C THR A 180 53.57 -11.72 -10.03
N SER A 181 53.60 -13.03 -9.76
CA SER A 181 54.58 -13.63 -8.84
C SER A 181 56.01 -13.66 -9.39
N ASN A 182 56.18 -13.42 -10.69
CA ASN A 182 57.48 -13.25 -11.35
C ASN A 182 57.83 -11.77 -11.59
N SER A 183 57.09 -10.84 -10.99
CA SER A 183 57.36 -9.39 -11.00
C SER A 183 57.39 -8.74 -12.38
N LYS A 184 56.63 -9.28 -13.35
CA LYS A 184 56.45 -8.69 -14.68
C LYS A 184 55.20 -7.81 -14.74
N ASP A 185 55.34 -6.66 -15.38
CA ASP A 185 54.20 -5.84 -15.77
C ASP A 185 53.37 -6.50 -16.89
N LEU A 186 52.19 -5.92 -17.18
CA LEU A 186 51.27 -6.48 -18.16
C LEU A 186 51.88 -6.59 -19.57
N ALA A 187 52.56 -5.56 -20.05
CA ALA A 187 53.10 -5.54 -21.41
C ALA A 187 54.21 -6.58 -21.58
N THR A 188 55.13 -6.66 -20.63
CA THR A 188 56.22 -7.64 -20.59
C THR A 188 55.68 -9.05 -20.48
N PHE A 189 54.70 -9.27 -19.60
CA PHE A 189 54.06 -10.57 -19.40
C PHE A 189 53.38 -11.08 -20.69
N LEU A 190 52.56 -10.25 -21.34
CA LEU A 190 51.86 -10.63 -22.57
C LEU A 190 52.82 -10.88 -23.74
N LYS A 191 53.92 -10.12 -23.81
CA LYS A 191 54.91 -10.29 -24.88
C LYS A 191 55.73 -11.56 -24.70
N GLU A 192 56.28 -11.79 -23.51
CA GLU A 192 57.21 -12.89 -23.27
C GLU A 192 56.55 -14.26 -23.30
N TYR A 193 55.31 -14.36 -22.80
CA TYR A 193 54.58 -15.62 -22.78
C TYR A 193 53.69 -15.84 -24.00
N GLU A 194 53.77 -14.95 -24.99
CA GLU A 194 52.93 -14.98 -26.21
C GLU A 194 51.42 -15.06 -25.89
N ILE A 195 50.96 -14.23 -24.96
CA ILE A 195 49.57 -14.16 -24.50
C ILE A 195 48.91 -12.87 -25.03
N SER A 196 47.62 -12.92 -25.37
CA SER A 196 46.74 -11.76 -25.58
C SER A 196 45.59 -11.73 -24.59
N ILE A 197 44.92 -10.59 -24.47
CA ILE A 197 43.68 -10.44 -23.70
C ILE A 197 42.52 -10.51 -24.69
N LYS A 198 41.64 -11.47 -24.49
CA LYS A 198 40.45 -11.70 -25.31
C LYS A 198 39.27 -10.83 -24.90
N SER A 199 39.06 -10.66 -23.59
CA SER A 199 37.99 -9.83 -23.05
C SER A 199 38.31 -9.31 -21.64
N ILE A 200 37.71 -8.18 -21.29
CA ILE A 200 37.68 -7.62 -19.94
C ILE A 200 36.23 -7.23 -19.66
N GLU A 201 35.66 -7.77 -18.58
CA GLU A 201 34.32 -7.46 -18.12
C GLU A 201 34.36 -6.94 -16.68
N ILE A 202 33.55 -5.93 -16.40
CA ILE A 202 33.40 -5.36 -15.06
C ILE A 202 31.93 -5.51 -14.65
N GLU A 203 31.72 -6.17 -13.51
CA GLU A 203 30.42 -6.43 -12.92
C GLU A 203 30.33 -5.72 -11.56
N GLU A 204 29.35 -4.84 -11.40
CA GLU A 204 29.18 -4.09 -10.14
C GLU A 204 28.77 -5.04 -9.01
N VAL A 205 29.44 -4.93 -7.86
CA VAL A 205 29.13 -5.70 -6.65
C VAL A 205 28.42 -4.82 -5.63
N SER A 206 28.88 -3.58 -5.44
CA SER A 206 28.25 -2.60 -4.53
C SER A 206 28.58 -1.16 -4.92
N ALA A 207 27.57 -0.42 -5.37
CA ALA A 207 27.70 1.00 -5.71
C ALA A 207 28.08 1.88 -4.51
N SER A 208 27.48 1.64 -3.34
CA SER A 208 27.73 2.43 -2.11
C SER A 208 29.11 2.16 -1.48
N LYS A 209 29.70 0.99 -1.72
CA LYS A 209 31.06 0.66 -1.27
C LYS A 209 32.13 0.88 -2.33
N GLY A 210 31.75 1.14 -3.58
CA GLY A 210 32.68 1.27 -4.70
C GLY A 210 33.39 -0.05 -5.00
N GLU A 211 32.63 -1.16 -5.05
CA GLU A 211 33.14 -2.52 -5.26
C GLU A 211 32.63 -3.13 -6.57
N ALA A 212 33.51 -3.83 -7.30
CA ALA A 212 33.18 -4.53 -8.53
C ALA A 212 34.01 -5.81 -8.69
N ASN A 213 33.55 -6.76 -9.51
CA ASN A 213 34.36 -7.88 -9.98
C ASN A 213 34.91 -7.55 -11.37
N ILE A 214 36.21 -7.73 -11.57
CA ILE A 214 36.85 -7.72 -12.89
C ILE A 214 37.06 -9.16 -13.36
N LYS A 215 36.63 -9.47 -14.58
CA LYS A 215 36.87 -10.74 -15.27
C LYS A 215 37.73 -10.46 -16.50
N ALA A 216 38.95 -10.99 -16.54
CA ALA A 216 39.84 -10.87 -17.70
C ALA A 216 40.11 -12.25 -18.30
N THR A 217 39.81 -12.43 -19.58
CA THR A 217 40.12 -13.66 -20.31
C THR A 217 41.40 -13.49 -21.11
N PHE A 218 42.40 -14.32 -20.81
CA PHE A 218 43.67 -14.38 -21.51
C PHE A 218 43.66 -15.54 -22.51
N GLU A 219 44.35 -15.40 -23.63
CA GLU A 219 44.45 -16.43 -24.67
C GLU A 219 45.89 -16.56 -25.16
N ASN A 220 46.27 -17.78 -25.56
CA ASN A 220 47.55 -18.01 -26.21
C ASN A 220 47.50 -17.47 -27.66
N LYS A 221 48.50 -16.71 -28.10
CA LYS A 221 48.52 -16.14 -29.46
C LYS A 221 48.67 -17.19 -30.56
N ALA A 222 49.33 -18.31 -30.26
CA ALA A 222 49.63 -19.37 -31.22
C ALA A 222 48.62 -20.54 -31.16
N LYS A 223 47.77 -20.62 -30.13
CA LYS A 223 46.87 -21.76 -29.86
C LYS A 223 45.50 -21.27 -29.40
N THR A 224 44.44 -22.03 -29.66
CA THR A 224 43.04 -21.67 -29.30
C THR A 224 42.71 -21.80 -27.80
N LYS A 225 43.72 -21.84 -26.92
CA LYS A 225 43.55 -22.03 -25.48
C LYS A 225 43.36 -20.70 -24.76
N SER A 226 42.36 -20.62 -23.88
CA SER A 226 42.04 -19.41 -23.12
C SER A 226 41.73 -19.72 -21.66
N LYS A 227 41.94 -18.74 -20.78
CA LYS A 227 41.66 -18.84 -19.35
C LYS A 227 41.17 -17.50 -18.77
N GLU A 228 40.10 -17.56 -18.01
CA GLU A 228 39.53 -16.42 -17.30
C GLU A 228 40.11 -16.30 -15.88
N ILE A 229 40.35 -15.07 -15.45
CA ILE A 229 40.68 -14.71 -14.06
C ILE A 229 39.63 -13.71 -13.58
N THR A 230 38.99 -14.01 -12.44
CA THR A 230 38.04 -13.11 -11.77
C THR A 230 38.62 -12.61 -10.44
N ILE A 231 38.62 -11.30 -10.21
CA ILE A 231 39.08 -10.69 -8.97
C ILE A 231 38.10 -9.61 -8.51
N LYS A 232 37.85 -9.54 -7.19
CA LYS A 232 37.08 -8.46 -6.59
C LYS A 232 37.97 -7.23 -6.42
N LEU A 233 37.59 -6.11 -7.02
CA LEU A 233 38.20 -4.81 -6.88
C LEU A 233 37.42 -3.94 -5.88
N THR A 234 38.17 -3.13 -5.14
CA THR A 234 37.64 -2.10 -4.24
C THR A 234 38.26 -0.74 -4.60
N GLY A 235 37.60 0.36 -4.24
CA GLY A 235 38.14 1.71 -4.40
C GLY A 235 37.63 2.46 -5.62
N PHE A 236 36.51 2.04 -6.21
CA PHE A 236 35.77 2.91 -7.12
C PHE A 236 35.17 4.11 -6.37
N LYS A 237 34.90 5.21 -7.08
CA LYS A 237 34.12 6.32 -6.51
C LYS A 237 32.76 5.78 -6.06
N LYS A 238 32.41 6.03 -4.80
CA LYS A 238 31.14 5.58 -4.23
C LYS A 238 30.01 6.41 -4.82
N GLU A 239 28.87 5.78 -5.09
CA GLU A 239 27.63 6.54 -5.26
C GLU A 239 27.28 7.18 -3.92
N THR A 240 26.98 8.48 -3.92
CA THR A 240 26.47 9.17 -2.73
C THR A 240 25.14 8.55 -2.33
N GLU A 241 24.93 8.30 -1.04
CA GLU A 241 23.67 7.78 -0.49
C GLU A 241 22.48 8.54 -1.08
N SER A 242 21.41 7.81 -1.45
CA SER A 242 20.19 8.41 -1.98
C SER A 242 19.61 9.41 -0.97
N LEU A 243 18.85 10.38 -1.48
CA LEU A 243 18.15 11.34 -0.64
C LEU A 243 17.23 10.62 0.37
N GLN A 244 16.57 9.55 -0.05
CA GLN A 244 15.76 8.69 0.83
C GLN A 244 16.57 8.15 2.02
N ALA A 245 17.67 7.43 1.74
CA ALA A 245 18.49 6.82 2.80
C ALA A 245 19.06 7.88 3.74
N THR A 246 19.39 9.05 3.18
CA THR A 246 19.85 10.20 3.97
C THR A 246 18.77 10.70 4.93
N LEU A 247 17.53 10.88 4.46
CA LEU A 247 16.40 11.33 5.28
C LEU A 247 16.05 10.31 6.38
N GLU A 248 15.95 9.03 6.02
CA GLU A 248 15.70 7.92 6.95
C GLU A 248 16.78 7.80 8.04
N GLY A 249 18.01 8.24 7.74
CA GLY A 249 19.09 8.38 8.72
C GLY A 249 18.89 9.50 9.73
N ILE A 250 18.16 10.57 9.37
CA ILE A 250 17.97 11.78 10.19
C ILE A 250 16.73 11.65 11.08
N PHE A 251 15.61 11.23 10.53
CA PHE A 251 14.33 11.06 11.22
C PHE A 251 13.61 9.80 10.71
N ASP A 252 12.65 9.30 11.49
CA ASP A 252 11.80 8.16 11.12
C ASP A 252 10.32 8.50 11.08
N THR A 253 9.94 9.65 11.64
CA THR A 253 8.57 10.14 11.67
C THR A 253 8.55 11.66 11.64
N ILE A 254 7.49 12.20 11.03
CA ILE A 254 7.13 13.60 10.99
C ILE A 254 5.82 13.76 11.77
N ASP A 255 5.71 14.88 12.48
CA ASP A 255 4.48 15.34 13.10
C ASP A 255 4.23 16.82 12.72
N VAL A 256 3.01 17.28 12.92
CA VAL A 256 2.62 18.70 12.83
C VAL A 256 2.20 19.16 14.22
N LEU A 257 2.46 20.43 14.57
CA LEU A 257 2.01 21.16 15.79
C LEU A 257 1.95 20.41 17.14
N GLU A 258 2.53 20.95 18.21
CA GLU A 258 2.54 20.26 19.51
C GLU A 258 1.15 19.99 20.11
N ASN A 259 0.24 20.95 19.97
CA ASN A 259 -1.07 20.94 20.60
C ASN A 259 -2.20 20.57 19.62
N LYS A 260 -2.02 19.54 18.79
CA LYS A 260 -3.06 19.04 17.86
C LYS A 260 -4.44 18.83 18.49
N LYS A 261 -4.50 18.50 19.78
CA LYS A 261 -5.76 18.32 20.53
C LYS A 261 -6.60 19.59 20.68
N ASP A 262 -6.03 20.76 20.38
CA ASP A 262 -6.75 22.03 20.40
C ASP A 262 -7.32 22.39 19.02
N PHE A 263 -6.92 21.66 17.97
CA PHE A 263 -7.27 21.95 16.58
C PHE A 263 -8.05 20.80 15.96
N ASN A 264 -9.16 21.14 15.31
CA ASN A 264 -9.83 20.23 14.40
C ASN A 264 -9.01 20.08 13.11
N VAL A 265 -9.05 18.90 12.49
CA VAL A 265 -8.21 18.64 11.31
C VAL A 265 -8.75 19.26 10.02
N PHE A 266 -10.04 19.62 9.97
CA PHE A 266 -10.67 20.07 8.73
C PHE A 266 -10.07 21.41 8.30
N ASN A 267 -9.64 21.48 7.04
CA ASN A 267 -8.91 22.62 6.46
C ASN A 267 -7.54 22.92 7.12
N TYR A 268 -6.98 21.97 7.86
CA TYR A 268 -5.64 22.16 8.43
C TYR A 268 -4.59 22.31 7.33
N THR A 269 -3.84 23.40 7.40
CA THR A 269 -2.67 23.66 6.53
C THR A 269 -1.40 23.44 7.32
N ILE A 270 -0.40 22.78 6.72
CA ILE A 270 0.89 22.53 7.37
C ILE A 270 1.61 23.86 7.61
N THR A 271 1.54 24.35 8.85
CA THR A 271 2.27 25.56 9.29
C THR A 271 3.67 25.22 9.79
N ASP A 272 3.82 24.08 10.47
CA ASP A 272 5.06 23.64 11.07
C ASP A 272 5.29 22.13 10.84
N LEU A 273 6.57 21.73 10.82
CA LEU A 273 6.99 20.33 10.67
C LEU A 273 7.96 19.99 11.78
N ARG A 274 7.62 18.96 12.54
CA ARG A 274 8.42 18.44 13.64
C ARG A 274 8.91 17.06 13.27
N TYR A 275 10.19 16.84 13.49
CA TYR A 275 10.87 15.61 13.06
C TYR A 275 11.23 14.81 14.28
N PHE A 276 11.06 13.50 14.21
CA PHE A 276 11.32 12.60 15.31
C PHE A 276 12.22 11.46 14.86
N LYS A 277 13.14 11.07 15.74
CA LYS A 277 13.95 9.87 15.61
C LYS A 277 13.80 9.07 16.89
N ASN A 278 13.39 7.81 16.79
CA ASN A 278 13.15 6.94 17.94
C ASN A 278 12.25 7.62 19.00
N LYS A 279 11.15 8.26 18.56
CA LYS A 279 10.18 9.01 19.40
C LYS A 279 10.73 10.25 20.12
N THR A 280 11.94 10.69 19.81
CA THR A 280 12.53 11.93 20.36
C THR A 280 12.53 12.99 19.28
N GLN A 281 12.06 14.20 19.60
CA GLN A 281 12.10 15.31 18.65
C GLN A 281 13.55 15.67 18.32
N VAL A 282 13.86 15.83 17.04
CA VAL A 282 15.19 16.20 16.53
C VAL A 282 15.09 17.53 15.78
N ASP A 283 16.04 18.42 16.05
CA ASP A 283 16.22 19.63 15.23
C ASP A 283 17.02 19.27 13.97
N VAL A 284 16.32 19.28 12.83
CA VAL A 284 16.92 18.93 11.53
C VAL A 284 17.57 20.12 10.84
N THR A 285 17.42 21.34 11.34
CA THR A 285 17.82 22.57 10.63
C THR A 285 19.31 22.57 10.32
N LYS A 286 20.14 22.28 11.33
CA LYS A 286 21.59 22.21 11.17
C LYS A 286 21.99 21.06 10.23
N VAL A 287 21.39 19.89 10.41
CA VAL A 287 21.71 18.68 9.65
C VAL A 287 21.32 18.81 8.17
N PHE A 288 20.16 19.40 7.87
CA PHE A 288 19.71 19.69 6.52
C PHE A 288 20.62 20.71 5.84
N ASN A 289 21.06 21.75 6.56
CA ASN A 289 22.01 22.72 6.03
C ASN A 289 23.37 22.08 5.71
N GLU A 290 23.91 21.28 6.63
CA GLU A 290 25.20 20.58 6.44
C GLU A 290 25.14 19.56 5.29
N LYS A 291 24.03 18.85 5.14
CA LYS A 291 23.82 17.86 4.07
C LYS A 291 23.30 18.46 2.76
N GLY A 292 22.93 19.74 2.74
CA GLY A 292 22.38 20.42 1.56
C GLY A 292 20.99 19.92 1.16
N ILE A 293 20.14 19.62 2.13
CA ILE A 293 18.74 19.18 1.94
C ILE A 293 17.81 20.40 2.06
N GLU A 294 16.75 20.43 1.26
CA GLU A 294 15.66 21.40 1.38
C GLU A 294 14.29 20.77 1.14
N ILE A 295 13.25 21.44 1.65
CA ILE A 295 11.86 21.08 1.40
C ILE A 295 11.41 21.84 0.15
N LYS A 296 11.00 21.11 -0.88
CA LYS A 296 10.52 21.65 -2.15
C LYS A 296 9.02 21.90 -2.13
N ASN A 297 8.25 21.01 -1.49
CA ASN A 297 6.80 21.09 -1.45
C ASN A 297 6.24 20.47 -0.17
N LYS A 298 5.05 20.94 0.24
CA LYS A 298 4.28 20.40 1.37
C LYS A 298 2.83 20.27 0.93
N GLU A 299 2.32 19.05 0.89
CA GLU A 299 0.92 18.75 0.58
C GLU A 299 0.30 18.02 1.77
N ALA A 300 -0.98 18.29 2.00
CA ALA A 300 -1.73 17.70 3.09
C ALA A 300 -3.18 17.46 2.67
N ASP A 301 -3.66 16.26 2.94
CA ASP A 301 -5.06 15.88 2.76
C ASP A 301 -5.67 15.50 4.10
N THR A 302 -6.87 15.99 4.36
CA THR A 302 -7.62 15.66 5.58
C THR A 302 -8.51 14.46 5.32
N SER A 303 -8.58 13.51 6.24
CA SER A 303 -9.44 12.32 6.12
C SER A 303 -9.89 11.83 7.49
N SER A 304 -11.01 11.11 7.53
CA SER A 304 -11.52 10.41 8.72
C SER A 304 -11.67 8.93 8.46
N GLY A 305 -11.74 8.16 9.53
CA GLY A 305 -11.84 6.69 9.48
C GLY A 305 -13.18 6.21 9.93
N GLU A 306 -13.52 4.99 9.52
CA GLU A 306 -14.81 4.37 9.86
C GLU A 306 -15.00 4.22 11.38
N THR A 307 -13.92 3.93 12.13
CA THR A 307 -13.96 3.73 13.59
C THR A 307 -13.84 5.02 14.39
N GLU A 308 -13.40 6.09 13.74
CA GLU A 308 -13.07 7.38 14.33
C GLU A 308 -13.61 8.51 13.42
N PRO A 309 -14.92 8.54 13.13
CA PRO A 309 -15.48 9.47 12.14
C PRO A 309 -15.33 10.94 12.55
N TYR A 310 -15.21 11.19 13.87
CA TYR A 310 -15.13 12.52 14.47
C TYR A 310 -13.69 12.93 14.86
N SER A 311 -12.74 11.98 14.97
CA SER A 311 -11.30 12.23 15.07
C SER A 311 -10.63 11.99 13.72
N GLY A 312 -10.39 13.08 12.99
CA GLY A 312 -9.70 12.98 11.71
C GLY A 312 -8.18 12.85 11.82
N TRP A 313 -7.54 12.51 10.70
CA TRP A 313 -6.11 12.54 10.53
C TRP A 313 -5.70 13.35 9.30
N LEU A 314 -4.44 13.74 9.28
CA LEU A 314 -3.81 14.45 8.19
C LEU A 314 -2.87 13.49 7.46
N SER A 315 -3.13 13.23 6.19
CA SER A 315 -2.16 12.58 5.30
C SER A 315 -1.23 13.67 4.78
N ILE A 316 0.04 13.63 5.16
CA ILE A 316 1.06 14.59 4.72
C ILE A 316 1.95 13.97 3.65
N ASN A 317 2.25 14.76 2.62
CA ASN A 317 3.23 14.45 1.58
C ASN A 317 4.25 15.59 1.52
N ILE A 318 5.48 15.32 1.99
CA ILE A 318 6.56 16.32 2.02
C ILE A 318 7.60 15.96 0.97
N THR A 319 7.79 16.82 -0.02
CA THR A 319 8.80 16.62 -1.06
C THR A 319 10.10 17.26 -0.64
N PHE A 320 11.13 16.44 -0.46
CA PHE A 320 12.51 16.87 -0.22
C PHE A 320 13.30 16.87 -1.51
N GLY A 321 14.33 17.72 -1.57
CA GLY A 321 15.31 17.75 -2.64
C GLY A 321 16.67 18.21 -2.14
N TRP A 322 17.66 18.12 -3.01
CA TRP A 322 18.97 18.72 -2.76
C TRP A 322 18.96 20.22 -3.10
N LYS A 323 19.70 21.03 -2.32
CA LYS A 323 19.97 22.45 -2.62
C LYS A 323 20.89 22.63 -3.83
N ASP A 324 21.76 21.65 -4.06
CA ASP A 324 22.65 21.62 -5.22
C ASP A 324 21.83 21.35 -6.48
N ALA A 325 21.71 22.36 -7.34
CA ALA A 325 20.93 22.30 -8.58
C ALA A 325 21.45 21.25 -9.58
N THR A 326 22.68 20.74 -9.42
CA THR A 326 23.22 19.65 -10.24
C THR A 326 22.68 18.28 -9.84
N LYS A 327 22.09 18.16 -8.64
CA LYS A 327 21.42 16.95 -8.16
C LYS A 327 19.91 17.07 -8.35
N THR A 328 19.36 16.28 -9.27
CA THR A 328 17.94 16.33 -9.64
C THR A 328 17.05 15.40 -8.83
N GLU A 329 17.63 14.59 -7.93
CA GLU A 329 16.88 13.66 -7.10
C GLU A 329 15.95 14.39 -6.13
N THR A 330 14.69 13.95 -6.08
CA THR A 330 13.70 14.34 -5.08
C THR A 330 13.15 13.10 -4.40
N TYR A 331 12.61 13.28 -3.19
CA TYR A 331 11.97 12.21 -2.44
C TYR A 331 10.71 12.71 -1.76
N VAL A 332 9.61 11.98 -1.91
CA VAL A 332 8.34 12.28 -1.25
C VAL A 332 8.21 11.43 -0.01
N TRP A 333 8.15 12.08 1.14
CA TRP A 333 7.85 11.44 2.42
C TRP A 333 6.35 11.50 2.68
N SER A 334 5.70 10.33 2.77
CA SER A 334 4.26 10.21 3.02
C SER A 334 4.00 9.64 4.40
N GLN A 335 3.13 10.30 5.18
CA GLN A 335 2.78 9.83 6.52
C GLN A 335 1.37 10.26 6.93
N VAL A 336 0.75 9.46 7.80
CA VAL A 336 -0.48 9.84 8.49
C VAL A 336 -0.16 10.42 9.87
N VAL A 337 -0.68 11.61 10.14
CA VAL A 337 -0.59 12.29 11.43
C VAL A 337 -1.96 12.30 12.08
N ALA A 338 -2.05 11.70 13.27
CA ALA A 338 -3.28 11.60 14.07
C ALA A 338 -3.19 12.42 15.37
N GLY A 339 -4.28 12.43 16.14
CA GLY A 339 -4.37 13.07 17.47
C GLY A 339 -4.89 14.50 17.45
N PHE A 340 -5.64 14.87 16.40
CA PHE A 340 -6.39 16.13 16.34
C PHE A 340 -7.61 16.10 17.28
N LYS A 341 -8.16 17.29 17.54
CA LYS A 341 -9.40 17.44 18.32
C LYS A 341 -10.57 16.74 17.60
N GLU A 342 -11.42 16.08 18.38
CA GLU A 342 -12.69 15.54 17.89
C GLU A 342 -13.73 16.67 17.71
N ILE A 343 -14.51 16.60 16.63
CA ILE A 343 -15.73 17.41 16.52
C ILE A 343 -16.87 16.82 17.33
N LYS A 344 -17.80 17.71 17.67
CA LYS A 344 -19.07 17.32 18.29
C LYS A 344 -19.85 16.36 17.39
N VAL A 345 -20.41 15.33 18.01
CA VAL A 345 -21.37 14.45 17.35
C VAL A 345 -22.72 15.16 17.17
N ASN A 346 -23.60 14.64 16.31
CA ASN A 346 -24.88 15.29 16.01
C ASN A 346 -25.72 15.62 17.26
N SER A 347 -25.80 14.74 18.25
CA SER A 347 -26.55 15.03 19.49
C SER A 347 -25.96 16.18 20.32
N GLU A 348 -24.63 16.35 20.28
CA GLU A 348 -23.95 17.46 20.96
C GLU A 348 -24.11 18.76 20.18
N LEU A 349 -24.15 18.68 18.84
CA LEU A 349 -24.48 19.83 18.00
C LEU A 349 -25.91 20.31 18.20
N GLU A 350 -26.88 19.40 18.31
CA GLU A 350 -28.29 19.78 18.54
C GLU A 350 -28.44 20.61 19.81
N ALA A 351 -27.76 20.18 20.89
CA ALA A 351 -27.74 20.93 22.15
C ALA A 351 -27.07 22.31 21.99
N ALA A 352 -26.08 22.42 21.12
CA ALA A 352 -25.40 23.67 20.81
C ALA A 352 -26.17 24.56 19.82
N PHE A 353 -27.04 23.97 18.98
CA PHE A 353 -27.74 24.62 17.88
C PHE A 353 -29.01 25.35 18.36
N ASN A 354 -28.82 26.31 19.26
CA ASN A 354 -29.92 27.08 19.82
C ASN A 354 -30.29 28.26 18.91
N VAL A 355 -31.36 28.06 18.14
CA VAL A 355 -31.86 29.04 17.16
C VAL A 355 -33.30 29.49 17.41
N ASP A 356 -33.62 30.69 16.93
CA ASP A 356 -34.96 31.27 16.84
C ASP A 356 -35.13 32.02 15.49
N LEU A 357 -36.32 32.57 15.22
CA LEU A 357 -36.66 33.28 13.98
C LEU A 357 -36.90 34.77 14.24
N LYS A 358 -36.33 35.63 13.39
CA LYS A 358 -36.54 37.08 13.41
C LYS A 358 -37.95 37.44 12.92
N ASP A 359 -38.50 38.55 13.44
CA ASP A 359 -39.78 39.13 13.00
C ASP A 359 -41.01 38.21 13.13
N LYS A 360 -40.90 37.08 13.84
CA LYS A 360 -41.98 36.08 13.96
C LYS A 360 -43.28 36.64 14.56
N SER A 361 -43.18 37.63 15.45
CA SER A 361 -44.33 38.25 16.12
C SER A 361 -45.16 39.19 15.24
N THR A 362 -44.82 39.35 13.95
CA THR A 362 -45.51 40.27 13.03
C THR A 362 -46.46 39.57 12.06
N LYS A 363 -46.39 38.24 11.97
CA LYS A 363 -47.11 37.42 10.98
C LYS A 363 -47.69 36.17 11.63
N THR A 364 -48.73 35.62 11.02
CA THR A 364 -49.22 34.29 11.41
C THR A 364 -48.24 33.21 10.98
N ALA A 365 -48.36 32.01 11.56
CA ALA A 365 -47.45 30.91 11.24
C ALA A 365 -47.47 30.59 9.74
N GLN A 366 -48.65 30.55 9.12
CA GLN A 366 -48.82 30.27 7.69
C GLN A 366 -48.11 31.32 6.81
N GLU A 367 -48.39 32.61 7.04
CA GLU A 367 -47.82 33.70 6.24
C GLU A 367 -46.30 33.72 6.34
N TYR A 368 -45.75 33.49 7.54
CA TYR A 368 -44.31 33.48 7.74
C TYR A 368 -43.65 32.29 7.03
N VAL A 369 -44.25 31.09 7.12
CA VAL A 369 -43.73 29.87 6.49
C VAL A 369 -43.69 30.00 4.97
N GLU A 370 -44.75 30.55 4.36
CA GLU A 370 -44.82 30.78 2.91
C GLU A 370 -43.72 31.74 2.43
N GLU A 371 -43.55 32.87 3.12
CA GLU A 371 -42.51 33.84 2.78
C GLU A 371 -41.11 33.26 2.98
N PHE A 372 -40.86 32.65 4.15
CA PHE A 372 -39.53 32.10 4.48
C PHE A 372 -39.12 31.01 3.50
N ASN A 373 -40.02 30.09 3.14
CA ASN A 373 -39.69 28.98 2.25
C ASN A 373 -39.46 29.42 0.81
N ALA A 374 -39.95 30.59 0.41
CA ALA A 374 -39.71 31.20 -0.90
C ALA A 374 -38.34 31.90 -1.02
N LEU A 375 -37.66 32.16 0.11
CA LEU A 375 -36.34 32.79 0.15
C LEU A 375 -35.21 31.86 -0.31
N THR A 376 -34.09 32.45 -0.75
CA THR A 376 -32.83 31.74 -0.98
C THR A 376 -32.21 31.24 0.33
N ASP A 377 -31.28 30.29 0.26
CA ASP A 377 -30.60 29.75 1.46
C ASP A 377 -29.89 30.85 2.28
N GLN A 378 -29.30 31.85 1.62
CA GLN A 378 -28.65 32.98 2.28
C GLN A 378 -29.67 33.87 3.00
N GLU A 379 -30.77 34.25 2.33
CA GLU A 379 -31.83 35.08 2.93
C GLU A 379 -32.53 34.36 4.09
N LYS A 380 -32.70 33.03 4.01
CA LYS A 380 -33.22 32.22 5.11
C LYS A 380 -32.32 32.29 6.33
N GLU A 381 -31.00 32.21 6.13
CA GLU A 381 -30.04 32.30 7.22
C GLU A 381 -30.08 33.68 7.90
N GLU A 382 -30.28 34.74 7.15
CA GLU A 382 -30.45 36.09 7.70
C GLU A 382 -31.68 36.21 8.62
N LYS A 383 -32.69 35.36 8.45
CA LYS A 383 -33.88 35.27 9.31
C LYS A 383 -33.67 34.41 10.57
N ILE A 384 -32.56 33.68 10.67
CA ILE A 384 -32.19 32.90 11.86
C ILE A 384 -31.51 33.81 12.90
N THR A 385 -31.92 33.66 14.15
CA THR A 385 -31.21 34.20 15.31
C THR A 385 -30.56 33.03 16.03
N PHE A 386 -29.22 33.00 16.09
CA PHE A 386 -28.48 31.98 16.81
C PHE A 386 -28.03 32.52 18.18
N THR A 387 -28.12 31.70 19.22
CA THR A 387 -27.77 32.11 20.59
C THR A 387 -27.05 30.99 21.31
N ASN A 388 -25.73 31.04 21.26
CA ASN A 388 -24.84 30.18 22.04
C ASN A 388 -23.54 30.93 22.35
N ALA A 389 -23.27 31.16 23.64
CA ALA A 389 -22.12 31.93 24.10
C ALA A 389 -20.77 31.29 23.77
N ASP A 390 -20.70 29.95 23.70
CA ASP A 390 -19.47 29.22 23.33
C ASP A 390 -19.02 29.54 21.90
N TYR A 391 -19.96 29.99 21.07
CA TYR A 391 -19.74 30.39 19.67
C TYR A 391 -20.02 31.88 19.47
N GLN A 392 -19.90 32.69 20.54
CA GLN A 392 -20.03 34.15 20.47
C GLN A 392 -21.40 34.63 19.93
N ASN A 393 -22.43 33.78 20.01
CA ASN A 393 -23.74 33.99 19.38
C ASN A 393 -23.66 34.22 17.86
N ASP A 394 -22.63 33.68 17.20
CA ASP A 394 -22.43 33.79 15.76
C ASP A 394 -22.53 32.41 15.10
N LEU A 395 -23.51 32.26 14.21
CA LEU A 395 -23.74 31.03 13.46
C LEU A 395 -22.56 30.68 12.54
N SER A 396 -21.84 31.67 12.02
CA SER A 396 -20.65 31.46 11.19
C SER A 396 -19.52 30.86 12.00
N VAL A 397 -19.35 31.32 13.24
CA VAL A 397 -18.36 30.75 14.18
C VAL A 397 -18.73 29.31 14.52
N PHE A 398 -20.00 29.02 14.80
CA PHE A 398 -20.50 27.66 15.00
C PHE A 398 -20.18 26.74 13.81
N LYS A 399 -20.51 27.17 12.59
CA LYS A 399 -20.23 26.39 11.37
C LYS A 399 -18.75 26.09 11.18
N ASN A 400 -17.90 27.10 11.36
CA ASN A 400 -16.46 26.97 11.18
C ASN A 400 -15.83 26.07 12.24
N MET A 401 -16.19 26.25 13.52
CA MET A 401 -15.62 25.47 14.61
C MET A 401 -16.04 24.00 14.56
N GLU A 402 -17.24 23.69 14.08
CA GLU A 402 -17.78 22.33 14.05
C GLU A 402 -17.72 21.66 12.67
N GLY A 403 -17.01 22.28 11.72
CA GLY A 403 -16.78 21.70 10.39
C GLY A 403 -18.06 21.48 9.58
N LEU A 404 -19.03 22.38 9.67
CA LEU A 404 -20.28 22.32 8.92
C LEU A 404 -20.07 22.84 7.50
N ASN A 405 -20.18 21.95 6.51
CA ASN A 405 -20.07 22.29 5.09
C ASN A 405 -21.24 23.18 4.64
N TYR A 406 -22.44 22.89 5.14
CA TYR A 406 -23.64 23.70 4.92
C TYR A 406 -24.69 23.45 6.01
N ILE A 407 -25.62 24.39 6.13
CA ILE A 407 -26.89 24.22 6.83
C ILE A 407 -28.00 24.76 5.92
N LYS A 408 -29.06 23.99 5.73
CA LYS A 408 -30.24 24.34 4.95
C LYS A 408 -31.46 24.39 5.84
N TYR A 409 -32.38 25.29 5.54
CA TYR A 409 -33.55 25.56 6.36
C TYR A 409 -34.86 25.42 5.59
N GLN A 410 -35.84 24.83 6.26
CA GLN A 410 -37.23 24.80 5.83
C GLN A 410 -38.13 24.95 7.05
N LEU A 411 -39.28 25.59 6.86
CA LEU A 411 -40.30 25.68 7.90
C LEU A 411 -41.55 24.89 7.53
N GLU A 412 -42.21 24.33 8.53
CA GLU A 412 -43.50 23.65 8.44
C GLU A 412 -44.47 24.28 9.45
N VAL A 413 -45.71 24.55 9.04
CA VAL A 413 -46.74 25.00 9.98
C VAL A 413 -47.12 23.84 10.89
N VAL A 414 -47.02 24.06 12.21
CA VAL A 414 -47.48 23.09 13.21
C VAL A 414 -48.89 23.44 13.63
N ASP A 415 -49.12 24.70 14.01
CA ASP A 415 -50.43 25.20 14.39
C ASP A 415 -50.54 26.70 14.09
N ASN A 416 -51.43 27.07 13.16
CA ASN A 416 -51.62 28.45 12.77
C ASN A 416 -52.46 29.27 13.77
N PHE A 417 -53.27 28.61 14.60
CA PHE A 417 -54.09 29.25 15.63
C PHE A 417 -53.26 29.53 16.88
N GLU A 418 -52.41 28.58 17.29
CA GLU A 418 -51.49 28.75 18.42
C GLU A 418 -50.19 29.49 18.07
N GLY A 419 -49.96 29.79 16.79
CA GLY A 419 -48.77 30.50 16.33
C GLY A 419 -47.50 29.66 16.53
N LYS A 420 -47.50 28.43 16.01
CA LYS A 420 -46.43 27.44 16.12
C LYS A 420 -45.93 26.98 14.76
N VAL A 421 -44.61 26.95 14.62
CA VAL A 421 -43.90 26.52 13.41
C VAL A 421 -42.82 25.51 13.81
N LYS A 422 -42.54 24.55 12.94
CA LYS A 422 -41.40 23.65 13.06
C LYS A 422 -40.30 24.07 12.09
N LEU A 423 -39.14 24.40 12.63
CA LEU A 423 -37.90 24.58 11.88
C LEU A 423 -37.26 23.22 11.62
N VAL A 424 -37.07 22.91 10.34
CA VAL A 424 -36.29 21.78 9.85
C VAL A 424 -34.95 22.32 9.37
N ALA A 425 -33.89 22.05 10.14
CA ALA A 425 -32.52 22.37 9.75
C ALA A 425 -31.80 21.10 9.30
N LYS A 426 -31.20 21.13 8.11
CA LYS A 426 -30.39 20.03 7.59
C LYS A 426 -28.96 20.46 7.43
N TRP A 427 -28.02 19.71 7.98
CA TRP A 427 -26.61 20.05 7.87
C TRP A 427 -25.76 18.85 7.52
N GLN A 428 -24.62 19.13 6.90
CA GLN A 428 -23.57 18.15 6.68
C GLN A 428 -22.30 18.58 7.37
N GLN A 429 -21.82 17.77 8.31
CA GLN A 429 -20.49 17.91 8.90
C GLN A 429 -19.45 17.23 8.00
N TRP A 430 -18.21 17.72 8.06
CA TRP A 430 -17.05 17.20 7.34
C TRP A 430 -17.02 15.66 7.26
N ASN A 431 -17.07 15.13 6.03
CA ASN A 431 -17.07 13.69 5.71
C ASN A 431 -18.15 12.86 6.42
N GLN A 432 -19.19 13.51 6.99
CA GLN A 432 -20.33 12.85 7.60
C GLN A 432 -21.55 12.88 6.65
N PRO A 433 -22.50 11.95 6.81
CA PRO A 433 -23.79 12.03 6.13
C PRO A 433 -24.58 13.27 6.57
N GLU A 434 -25.54 13.68 5.73
CA GLU A 434 -26.49 14.74 6.09
C GLU A 434 -27.32 14.34 7.31
N TYR A 435 -27.50 15.28 8.23
CA TYR A 435 -28.30 15.13 9.44
C TYR A 435 -29.47 16.12 9.41
N ALA A 436 -30.60 15.73 9.98
CA ALA A 436 -31.81 16.55 10.06
C ALA A 436 -32.22 16.79 11.52
N TYR A 437 -32.30 18.06 11.88
CA TYR A 437 -32.75 18.55 13.18
C TYR A 437 -34.10 19.25 13.05
N ASN A 438 -34.96 19.04 14.05
CA ASN A 438 -36.29 19.64 14.11
C ASN A 438 -36.46 20.42 15.41
N LYS A 439 -36.93 21.67 15.33
CA LYS A 439 -37.24 22.51 16.49
C LYS A 439 -38.60 23.17 16.33
N GLU A 440 -39.46 23.05 17.34
CA GLU A 440 -40.68 23.85 17.42
C GLU A 440 -40.33 25.27 17.90
N ILE A 441 -40.86 26.27 17.19
CA ILE A 441 -40.71 27.69 17.47
C ILE A 441 -42.09 28.29 17.65
N THR A 442 -42.26 29.02 18.75
CA THR A 442 -43.50 29.70 19.13
C THR A 442 -43.31 31.22 19.12
N GLY A 443 -44.41 31.97 19.28
CA GLY A 443 -44.38 33.44 19.33
C GLY A 443 -44.80 34.12 18.02
N PHE A 444 -45.46 33.39 17.13
CA PHE A 444 -46.12 33.95 15.96
C PHE A 444 -47.48 34.55 16.31
N VAL A 445 -48.04 35.38 15.43
CA VAL A 445 -49.38 35.95 15.62
C VAL A 445 -50.40 34.82 15.61
N THR A 446 -51.16 34.71 16.69
CA THR A 446 -52.25 33.73 16.84
C THR A 446 -53.47 34.15 16.04
N LYS A 447 -54.12 33.20 15.37
CA LYS A 447 -55.47 33.39 14.81
C LYS A 447 -56.53 32.89 15.78
N GLU A 448 -57.70 33.52 15.74
CA GLU A 448 -58.87 33.01 16.46
C GLU A 448 -59.53 31.89 15.68
N THR A 449 -59.93 30.84 16.38
CA THR A 449 -60.75 29.73 15.85
C THR A 449 -62.18 30.19 15.56
N ILE A 450 -62.90 29.42 14.73
CA ILE A 450 -64.34 29.64 14.50
C ILE A 450 -65.10 29.67 15.82
N GLN A 451 -64.83 28.75 16.74
CA GLN A 451 -65.50 28.71 18.04
C GLN A 451 -65.29 30.00 18.84
N GLN A 452 -64.05 30.52 18.89
CA GLN A 452 -63.74 31.77 19.58
C GLN A 452 -64.44 32.97 18.94
N LYS A 453 -64.52 33.02 17.61
CA LYS A 453 -65.22 34.09 16.88
C LYS A 453 -66.73 34.03 17.12
N MET A 454 -67.31 32.84 16.99
CA MET A 454 -68.75 32.61 17.16
C MET A 454 -69.21 32.80 18.62
N ALA A 455 -68.34 32.56 19.61
CA ALA A 455 -68.63 32.82 21.02
C ALA A 455 -68.78 34.32 21.35
N LYS A 456 -68.34 35.23 20.47
CA LYS A 456 -68.51 36.67 20.66
C LYS A 456 -69.88 37.18 20.22
N LEU A 457 -70.64 36.36 19.50
CA LEU A 457 -72.01 36.68 19.14
C LEU A 457 -72.90 36.64 20.38
N THR A 458 -73.78 37.64 20.50
CA THR A 458 -74.78 37.69 21.58
C THR A 458 -76.18 37.84 20.99
N ASN A 459 -77.23 37.54 21.77
CA ASN A 459 -78.62 37.58 21.32
C ASN A 459 -78.85 36.84 19.99
N VAL A 460 -78.24 35.65 19.85
CA VAL A 460 -78.46 34.81 18.67
C VAL A 460 -79.88 34.27 18.73
N ASP A 461 -80.70 34.63 17.75
CA ASP A 461 -82.14 34.35 17.75
C ASP A 461 -82.72 34.16 16.34
N LEU A 462 -83.99 33.79 16.24
CA LEU A 462 -84.74 33.61 14.99
C LEU A 462 -85.93 34.59 14.88
N ASN A 463 -86.06 35.23 13.72
CA ASN A 463 -87.18 36.13 13.43
C ASN A 463 -88.53 35.41 13.46
N GLU A 464 -89.56 36.09 13.95
CA GLU A 464 -90.97 35.63 13.95
C GLU A 464 -91.27 34.30 14.68
N LYS A 465 -90.32 33.74 15.44
CA LYS A 465 -90.42 32.44 16.12
C LYS A 465 -91.61 32.33 17.08
N ALA A 466 -91.96 33.43 17.75
CA ALA A 466 -92.96 33.44 18.84
C ALA A 466 -94.39 33.08 18.38
N SER A 467 -94.66 33.17 17.07
CA SER A 467 -95.97 32.89 16.48
C SER A 467 -96.19 31.42 16.08
N LYS A 468 -95.12 30.61 16.05
CA LYS A 468 -95.11 29.24 15.51
C LYS A 468 -94.54 28.26 16.54
N THR A 469 -95.06 27.03 16.55
CA THR A 469 -94.40 25.90 17.23
C THR A 469 -93.10 25.58 16.49
N ILE A 470 -92.18 24.84 17.13
CA ILE A 470 -90.88 24.53 16.52
C ILE A 470 -91.07 23.78 15.19
N GLU A 471 -91.99 22.81 15.14
CA GLU A 471 -92.31 22.04 13.94
C GLU A 471 -92.91 22.91 12.82
N GLU A 472 -93.86 23.80 13.16
CA GLU A 472 -94.42 24.78 12.21
C GLU A 472 -93.33 25.72 11.67
N TYR A 473 -92.39 26.11 12.51
CA TYR A 473 -91.28 26.98 12.12
C TYR A 473 -90.32 26.30 11.16
N ILE A 474 -89.89 25.06 11.48
CA ILE A 474 -89.03 24.25 10.60
C ILE A 474 -89.69 24.05 9.24
N ALA A 475 -90.98 23.72 9.21
CA ALA A 475 -91.73 23.52 7.96
C ALA A 475 -91.86 24.82 7.14
N ALA A 476 -92.07 25.96 7.80
CA ALA A 476 -92.19 27.26 7.13
C ALA A 476 -90.86 27.77 6.58
N HIS A 477 -89.74 27.44 7.23
CA HIS A 477 -88.42 27.99 6.92
C HIS A 477 -87.39 26.95 6.46
N THR A 478 -87.85 25.85 5.86
CA THR A 478 -86.95 24.75 5.45
C THR A 478 -85.89 25.20 4.44
N SER A 479 -86.20 26.17 3.57
CA SER A 479 -85.30 26.66 2.51
C SER A 479 -84.55 27.95 2.86
N ASP A 480 -84.97 28.68 3.90
CA ASP A 480 -84.45 30.01 4.24
C ASP A 480 -84.10 30.18 5.73
N LEU A 481 -83.97 29.08 6.49
CA LEU A 481 -83.66 29.12 7.93
C LEU A 481 -82.47 30.03 8.27
N LEU A 482 -81.42 30.03 7.44
CA LEU A 482 -80.27 30.91 7.62
C LEU A 482 -80.63 32.40 7.53
N ALA A 483 -81.54 32.79 6.64
CA ALA A 483 -81.99 34.17 6.49
C ALA A 483 -82.82 34.66 7.69
N GLN A 484 -83.35 33.73 8.50
CA GLN A 484 -84.09 34.04 9.71
C GLN A 484 -83.20 34.24 10.94
N VAL A 485 -81.91 33.88 10.87
CA VAL A 485 -80.98 34.02 11.99
C VAL A 485 -80.61 35.48 12.19
N THR A 486 -80.76 35.92 13.44
CA THR A 486 -80.35 37.24 13.93
C THR A 486 -79.32 37.08 15.02
N ALA A 487 -78.38 38.02 15.12
CA ALA A 487 -77.36 38.04 16.16
C ALA A 487 -76.85 39.46 16.35
N THR A 488 -76.45 39.79 17.58
CA THR A 488 -75.67 40.98 17.88
C THR A 488 -74.19 40.65 17.70
N THR A 489 -73.54 41.33 16.75
CA THR A 489 -72.11 41.12 16.42
C THR A 489 -71.23 42.14 17.16
N PRO A 490 -69.94 41.84 17.41
CA PRO A 490 -69.03 42.78 18.09
C PRO A 490 -68.85 44.12 17.36
N SER A 491 -68.97 44.11 16.03
CA SER A 491 -68.82 45.30 15.18
C SER A 491 -70.12 46.07 14.97
N GLY A 492 -71.25 45.59 15.50
CA GLY A 492 -72.58 46.17 15.27
C GLY A 492 -73.13 45.94 13.85
N LYS A 493 -72.44 45.13 13.03
CA LYS A 493 -72.84 44.76 11.67
C LYS A 493 -73.84 43.60 11.69
N THR A 494 -74.48 43.34 10.55
CA THR A 494 -75.33 42.15 10.38
C THR A 494 -74.49 40.87 10.50
N LEU A 495 -75.13 39.74 10.82
CA LEU A 495 -74.45 38.45 10.91
C LEU A 495 -73.75 38.08 9.59
N SER A 496 -74.40 38.34 8.45
CA SER A 496 -73.81 38.06 7.13
C SER A 496 -72.55 38.89 6.86
N GLU A 497 -72.56 40.18 7.22
CA GLU A 497 -71.39 41.06 7.07
C GLU A 497 -70.25 40.63 8.00
N TYR A 498 -70.57 40.30 9.27
CA TYR A 498 -69.59 39.80 10.22
C TYR A 498 -68.92 38.51 9.74
N LEU A 499 -69.70 37.52 9.30
CA LEU A 499 -69.17 36.26 8.80
C LEU A 499 -68.32 36.46 7.54
N SER A 500 -68.74 37.35 6.63
CA SER A 500 -67.95 37.69 5.44
C SER A 500 -66.62 38.37 5.79
N GLU A 501 -66.59 39.27 6.78
CA GLU A 501 -65.37 39.92 7.25
C GLU A 501 -64.39 38.94 7.89
N GLU A 502 -64.93 37.99 8.66
CA GLU A 502 -64.17 36.92 9.28
C GLU A 502 -63.83 35.78 8.30
N LYS A 503 -64.29 35.87 7.05
CA LYS A 503 -64.14 34.85 6.00
C LYS A 503 -64.64 33.49 6.44
N ILE A 504 -65.79 33.46 7.11
CA ILE A 504 -66.49 32.27 7.58
C ILE A 504 -67.73 32.04 6.73
N THR A 505 -67.88 30.82 6.23
CA THR A 505 -69.08 30.36 5.53
C THR A 505 -69.90 29.46 6.46
N ILE A 506 -71.22 29.63 6.46
CA ILE A 506 -72.15 28.65 7.05
C ILE A 506 -72.49 27.61 5.99
N ASN A 507 -72.00 26.39 6.19
CA ASN A 507 -72.23 25.25 5.30
C ASN A 507 -73.61 24.64 5.50
N LYS A 508 -74.11 24.68 6.75
CA LYS A 508 -75.39 24.07 7.13
C LYS A 508 -75.99 24.77 8.33
N THR A 509 -77.31 24.95 8.30
CA THR A 509 -78.12 25.49 9.39
C THR A 509 -79.21 24.48 9.72
N GLU A 510 -79.32 24.09 10.98
CA GLU A 510 -80.34 23.15 11.46
C GLU A 510 -81.01 23.68 12.72
N LEU A 511 -82.32 23.47 12.82
CA LEU A 511 -83.08 23.73 14.03
C LEU A 511 -83.54 22.40 14.61
N ILE A 512 -83.09 22.09 15.81
CA ILE A 512 -83.34 20.82 16.49
C ILE A 512 -84.26 21.07 17.68
N VAL A 513 -85.32 20.28 17.81
CA VAL A 513 -86.21 20.35 18.97
C VAL A 513 -85.43 19.96 20.23
N ALA A 514 -85.33 20.87 21.20
CA ALA A 514 -84.70 20.58 22.50
C ALA A 514 -85.75 20.23 23.55
N ASN A 515 -86.79 21.06 23.67
CA ASN A 515 -87.96 20.80 24.52
C ASN A 515 -89.21 21.44 23.91
N ASN A 516 -90.01 20.63 23.22
CA ASN A 516 -91.21 21.11 22.54
C ASN A 516 -92.25 21.73 23.49
N ASN A 517 -92.39 21.17 24.70
CA ASN A 517 -93.37 21.64 25.69
C ASN A 517 -93.03 23.03 26.26
N LEU A 518 -91.73 23.37 26.30
CA LEU A 518 -91.26 24.66 26.77
C LEU A 518 -91.04 25.66 25.63
N GLY A 519 -91.20 25.24 24.36
CA GLY A 519 -90.90 26.08 23.20
C GLY A 519 -89.41 26.37 23.06
N GLN A 520 -88.56 25.37 23.32
CA GLN A 520 -87.11 25.49 23.28
C GLN A 520 -86.51 24.63 22.16
N ALA A 521 -85.64 25.22 21.36
CA ALA A 521 -84.93 24.58 20.28
C ALA A 521 -83.42 24.87 20.38
N LYS A 522 -82.63 24.10 19.63
CA LYS A 522 -81.20 24.34 19.40
C LYS A 522 -80.98 24.72 17.96
N LEU A 523 -80.42 25.90 17.73
CA LEU A 523 -79.90 26.30 16.42
C LEU A 523 -78.47 25.77 16.30
N LYS A 524 -78.26 24.85 15.36
CA LYS A 524 -76.95 24.28 15.05
C LYS A 524 -76.44 24.86 13.75
N LEU A 525 -75.30 25.52 13.80
CA LEU A 525 -74.60 26.07 12.64
C LEU A 525 -73.35 25.20 12.38
N THR A 526 -73.18 24.74 11.14
CA THR A 526 -71.94 24.10 10.68
C THR A 526 -71.18 25.09 9.82
N LEU A 527 -69.98 25.47 10.24
CA LEU A 527 -69.20 26.55 9.64
C LEU A 527 -67.82 26.08 9.16
N SER A 528 -67.28 26.75 8.16
CA SER A 528 -65.89 26.61 7.71
C SER A 528 -65.28 27.99 7.47
N PHE A 529 -63.98 28.12 7.62
CA PHE A 529 -63.27 29.24 7.01
C PHE A 529 -63.23 29.04 5.48
N GLU A 530 -63.28 30.13 4.71
CA GLU A 530 -63.20 30.10 3.25
C GLU A 530 -61.88 29.51 2.74
N ASP A 531 -60.79 29.72 3.49
CA ASP A 531 -59.46 29.17 3.20
C ASP A 531 -59.31 27.69 3.64
N LYS A 532 -60.37 27.10 4.21
CA LYS A 532 -60.41 25.72 4.71
C LYS A 532 -59.45 25.41 5.86
N SER A 533 -58.94 26.43 6.55
CA SER A 533 -58.07 26.25 7.72
C SER A 533 -58.80 25.58 8.90
N GLN A 534 -60.12 25.74 8.99
CA GLN A 534 -61.02 24.91 9.80
C GLN A 534 -62.26 24.60 8.98
N GLU A 535 -62.67 23.34 8.98
CA GLU A 535 -63.86 22.89 8.24
C GLU A 535 -64.88 22.20 9.14
N ASN A 536 -66.16 22.41 8.84
CA ASN A 536 -67.29 21.75 9.48
C ASN A 536 -67.31 21.87 11.01
N VAL A 537 -66.92 23.04 11.51
CA VAL A 537 -67.02 23.38 12.92
C VAL A 537 -68.49 23.57 13.28
N GLU A 538 -68.96 22.79 14.25
CA GLU A 538 -70.33 22.90 14.75
C GLU A 538 -70.40 23.85 15.95
N VAL A 539 -71.31 24.82 15.89
CA VAL A 539 -71.63 25.73 16.99
C VAL A 539 -73.13 25.66 17.26
N GLU A 540 -73.51 25.54 18.53
CA GLU A 540 -74.91 25.44 18.97
C GLU A 540 -75.32 26.67 19.79
N TYR A 541 -76.53 27.16 19.53
CA TYR A 541 -77.19 28.21 20.30
C TYR A 541 -78.55 27.73 20.79
N GLU A 542 -78.88 28.04 22.04
CA GLU A 542 -80.22 27.79 22.59
C GLU A 542 -81.19 28.89 22.13
N ILE A 543 -82.31 28.48 21.54
CA ILE A 543 -83.37 29.37 21.06
C ILE A 543 -84.63 29.08 21.86
N ASN A 544 -85.08 30.08 22.64
CA ASN A 544 -86.25 29.98 23.50
C ASN A 544 -87.47 30.69 22.87
N ASP A 545 -88.61 30.67 23.56
CA ASP A 545 -89.79 31.49 23.26
C ASP A 545 -90.53 31.16 21.95
N PHE A 546 -90.45 29.91 21.48
CA PHE A 546 -91.40 29.43 20.47
C PHE A 546 -92.81 29.32 21.06
N LYS A 547 -93.83 29.37 20.20
CA LYS A 547 -95.20 29.05 20.60
C LYS A 547 -95.25 27.63 21.14
N LYS A 548 -95.76 27.48 22.35
CA LYS A 548 -95.95 26.16 22.96
C LYS A 548 -97.10 25.45 22.23
N PRO A 549 -97.01 24.13 22.02
CA PRO A 549 -98.13 23.37 21.52
C PRO A 549 -99.34 23.58 22.45
N ALA A 550 -100.53 23.69 21.87
CA ALA A 550 -101.76 23.82 22.67
C ALA A 550 -101.78 22.67 23.70
N PRO A 551 -102.06 22.94 24.99
CA PRO A 551 -102.19 21.87 25.96
C PRO A 551 -103.19 20.86 25.39
N TYR A 552 -102.84 19.58 25.44
CA TYR A 552 -103.78 18.51 25.14
C TYR A 552 -105.08 18.84 25.87
N SER A 553 -106.16 19.13 25.13
CA SER A 553 -107.44 19.43 25.77
C SER A 553 -107.83 18.21 26.59
N GLU A 554 -107.95 18.37 27.91
CA GLU A 554 -108.47 17.31 28.78
C GLU A 554 -109.79 16.78 28.22
N ASP A 555 -110.62 17.62 27.59
CA ASP A 555 -111.85 17.24 26.89
C ASP A 555 -111.70 16.10 25.87
N LYS A 556 -110.55 15.96 25.19
CA LYS A 556 -110.30 14.84 24.27
C LYS A 556 -109.91 13.55 24.99
N PHE A 557 -109.21 13.67 26.12
CA PHE A 557 -108.83 12.52 26.95
C PHE A 557 -110.03 12.04 27.80
N GLU A 558 -110.79 12.98 28.38
CA GLU A 558 -112.09 12.79 29.02
C GLU A 558 -113.09 12.13 28.07
N ASN A 559 -113.20 12.58 26.81
CA ASN A 559 -114.05 11.92 25.81
C ASN A 559 -113.56 10.51 25.45
N LEU A 560 -112.25 10.26 25.42
CA LEU A 560 -111.69 8.92 25.18
C LEU A 560 -111.97 7.97 26.37
N ILE A 561 -111.83 8.46 27.61
CA ILE A 561 -112.21 7.73 28.82
C ILE A 561 -113.73 7.53 28.88
N GLY A 562 -114.53 8.51 28.48
CA GLY A 562 -115.98 8.43 28.40
C GLY A 562 -116.48 7.42 27.36
N THR A 563 -115.83 7.35 26.19
CA THR A 563 -116.13 6.33 25.17
C THR A 563 -115.64 4.93 25.56
N LEU A 564 -114.56 4.81 26.33
CA LEU A 564 -114.13 3.54 26.90
C LEU A 564 -115.07 3.05 28.00
N LYS A 565 -115.60 3.94 28.85
CA LYS A 565 -116.59 3.58 29.88
C LYS A 565 -117.94 3.13 29.31
N THR A 566 -118.40 3.73 28.21
CA THR A 566 -119.66 3.34 27.54
C THR A 566 -119.56 2.05 26.71
N LYS A 567 -118.35 1.59 26.35
CA LYS A 567 -118.12 0.27 25.73
C LYS A 567 -117.97 -0.88 26.72
N ILE A 568 -117.88 -0.59 28.02
CA ILE A 568 -117.77 -1.58 29.11
C ILE A 568 -119.10 -1.69 29.89
N SER A 569 -120.18 -1.08 29.38
CA SER A 569 -121.55 -1.20 29.91
C SER A 569 -122.30 -2.37 29.30
#